data_AF-A0A4D5YM73-F1
#
_entry.id   AF-A0A4D5YM73-F1
#
_cell.length_a   1.000
_cell.length_b   1.000
_cell.length_c   1.000
_cell.angle_alpha   90.00
_cell.angle_beta   90.00
_cell.angle_gamma   90.00
#
_symmetry.space_group_name_H-M   'P 1'
#
loop_
_entity.id
_entity.type
_entity.pdbx_description
1 polymer ?
#
loop_
_entity_poly.entity_id
_entity_poly.type
_entity_poly.pdbx_seq_one_letter_code
_entity_poly.pdbx_strand_id
1 'polypeptide(L)' 'MINIFRFICIYLHSVLYSSSFFFGKLPEAYAFLNPIVDVMPVIPLFFFLLAFVWQAAVSFR' A
#
# COMPACT_ATOMS: atom_id res chain seq x y z
N MET A 1 12.09 16.44 -13.75
CA MET A 1 11.33 15.18 -13.64
C MET A 1 12.00 14.09 -12.80
N ILE A 2 13.33 13.90 -12.87
CA ILE A 2 14.06 12.85 -12.12
C ILE A 2 13.90 12.95 -10.59
N ASN A 3 13.82 14.15 -10.02
CA ASN A 3 13.71 14.30 -8.56
C ASN A 3 12.38 13.80 -8.00
N ILE A 4 11.24 14.09 -8.65
CA ILE A 4 9.92 13.62 -8.18
C ILE A 4 9.82 12.10 -8.23
N PHE A 5 10.31 11.48 -9.31
CA PHE A 5 10.31 10.02 -9.42
C PHE A 5 11.20 9.37 -8.36
N ARG A 6 12.39 9.94 -8.08
CA ARG A 6 13.26 9.46 -6.99
C ARG A 6 12.61 9.63 -5.62
N PHE A 7 11.92 10.73 -5.36
CA PHE A 7 11.18 10.93 -4.10
C PHE A 7 10.07 9.90 -3.91
N ILE A 8 9.30 9.59 -4.96
CA ILE A 8 8.25 8.56 -4.92
C ILE A 8 8.87 7.17 -4.69
N CYS A 9 9.98 6.84 -5.36
CA CYS A 9 10.67 5.57 -5.16
C CYS A 9 11.23 5.41 -3.74
N ILE A 10 11.80 6.47 -3.15
CA ILE A 10 12.29 6.45 -1.77
C ILE A 10 11.14 6.29 -0.78
N TYR A 11 10.02 6.98 -1.01
CA TYR A 11 8.83 6.86 -0.17
C TYR A 11 8.18 5.47 -0.25
N LEU A 12 8.07 4.90 -1.45
CA LEU A 12 7.58 3.52 -1.60
C LEU A 12 8.53 2.51 -0.94
N HIS A 13 9.84 2.69 -1.09
CA HIS A 13 10.83 1.82 -0.45
C HIS A 13 10.76 1.91 1.07
N SER A 14 10.60 3.09 1.65
CA SER A 14 10.48 3.26 3.10
C SER A 14 9.17 2.69 3.66
N VAL A 15 8.04 2.83 2.94
CA VAL A 15 6.75 2.22 3.31
C VAL A 15 6.82 0.68 3.26
N LEU A 16 7.45 0.12 2.23
CA LEU A 16 7.63 -1.33 2.09
C LEU A 16 8.62 -1.89 3.13
N TYR A 17 9.68 -1.16 3.45
CA TYR A 17 10.63 -1.53 4.49
C TYR A 17 10.01 -1.44 5.90
N SER A 18 9.13 -0.45 6.13
CA SER A 18 8.38 -0.30 7.39
C SER A 18 7.34 -1.42 7.59
N SER A 19 6.67 -1.87 6.52
CA SER A 19 5.73 -3.01 6.58
C SER A 19 6.41 -4.37 6.78
N SER A 20 7.73 -4.44 6.65
CA SER A 20 8.54 -5.60 7.02
C SER A 20 8.78 -5.70 8.54
N PHE A 21 8.49 -4.63 9.29
CA PHE A 21 8.66 -4.57 10.73
C PHE A 21 7.31 -4.78 11.43
N PHE A 22 7.12 -6.01 11.94
CA PHE A 22 6.15 -6.40 12.97
C PHE A 22 4.65 -6.45 12.59
N PHE A 23 4.25 -7.54 11.94
CA PHE A 23 2.93 -8.13 12.22
C PHE A 23 3.07 -9.01 13.47
N GLY A 24 2.92 -8.41 14.65
CA GLY A 24 2.69 -9.16 15.88
C GLY A 24 1.39 -9.97 15.77
N LYS A 25 1.28 -11.09 16.52
CA LYS A 25 0.02 -11.82 16.58
C LYS A 25 -1.10 -10.90 17.07
N LEU A 26 -2.24 -10.92 16.38
CA LEU A 26 -3.44 -10.28 16.89
C LEU A 26 -3.84 -10.91 18.24
N PRO A 27 -4.53 -10.17 19.13
CA PRO A 27 -5.15 -10.76 20.31
C PRO A 27 -6.05 -11.95 19.92
N GLU A 28 -6.18 -12.94 20.78
CA GLU A 28 -6.85 -14.21 20.47
C GLU A 28 -8.30 -14.02 19.96
N ALA A 29 -9.04 -13.05 20.50
CA ALA A 29 -10.38 -12.70 20.05
C ALA A 29 -10.46 -12.24 18.57
N TYR A 30 -9.35 -11.77 18.01
CA TYR A 30 -9.25 -11.28 16.63
C TYR A 30 -8.43 -12.20 15.73
N ALA A 31 -8.02 -13.39 16.19
CA ALA A 31 -7.18 -14.30 15.42
C ALA A 31 -7.83 -14.72 14.08
N PHE A 32 -9.16 -14.71 13.99
CA PHE A 32 -9.87 -14.99 12.73
C PHE A 32 -9.67 -13.90 11.66
N LEU A 33 -9.24 -12.69 12.04
CA LEU A 33 -8.94 -11.56 11.14
C LEU A 33 -7.50 -11.56 10.64
N ASN A 34 -6.63 -12.46 11.13
CA ASN A 34 -5.23 -12.55 10.67
C ASN A 34 -5.12 -12.53 9.12
N PRO A 35 -5.92 -13.30 8.36
CA PRO A 35 -5.82 -13.27 6.90
C PRO A 35 -6.10 -11.89 6.27
N ILE A 36 -6.94 -11.06 6.90
CA ILE A 36 -7.24 -9.70 6.41
C ILE A 36 -6.06 -8.77 6.71
N VAL A 37 -5.52 -8.86 7.93
CA VAL A 37 -4.38 -8.05 8.38
C VAL A 37 -3.13 -8.32 7.54
N ASP A 38 -2.93 -9.57 7.12
CA ASP A 38 -1.83 -9.97 6.23
C ASP A 38 -1.91 -9.27 4.85
N VAL A 39 -3.12 -8.89 4.41
CA VAL A 39 -3.35 -8.20 3.11
C VAL A 39 -3.35 -6.67 3.26
N MET A 40 -3.62 -6.12 4.45
CA MET A 40 -3.64 -4.67 4.70
C MET A 40 -2.41 -3.90 4.20
N PRO A 41 -1.15 -4.37 4.33
CA PRO A 41 0.00 -3.61 3.85
C PRO A 41 0.01 -3.35 2.32
N VAL A 42 -0.78 -4.07 1.52
CA VAL A 42 -0.90 -3.81 0.06
C VAL A 42 -1.87 -2.67 -0.27
N ILE A 43 -2.70 -2.21 0.68
CA ILE A 43 -3.72 -1.17 0.45
C ILE A 43 -3.18 0.11 -0.21
N PRO A 44 -2.00 0.67 0.18
CA PRO A 44 -1.45 1.85 -0.47
C PRO A 44 -1.21 1.67 -1.98
N LEU A 45 -0.84 0.46 -2.41
CA LEU A 45 -0.66 0.14 -3.83
C LEU A 45 -2.00 0.21 -4.57
N PHE A 46 -3.10 -0.25 -3.97
CA PHE A 46 -4.42 -0.14 -4.58
C PHE A 46 -4.88 1.31 -4.76
N PHE A 47 -4.56 2.22 -3.83
CA PHE A 47 -4.86 3.65 -4.04
C PHE A 47 -4.06 4.28 -5.18
N PHE A 48 -2.78 3.90 -5.32
CA PHE A 48 -1.99 4.31 -6.47
C PHE A 48 -2.60 3.80 -7.78
N LEU A 49 -2.99 2.53 -7.85
CA LEU A 49 -3.64 1.95 -9.03
C LEU A 49 -5.02 2.58 -9.28
N LEU A 50 -5.77 2.89 -8.22
CA LEU A 50 -7.07 3.55 -8.30
C LEU A 50 -6.98 4.91 -8.99
N ALA A 51 -5.89 5.65 -8.85
CA ALA A 51 -5.69 6.89 -9.59
C ALA A 51 -5.70 6.68 -11.11
N PHE A 52 -5.11 5.58 -11.60
CA PHE A 52 -5.14 5.23 -13.03
C PHE A 52 -6.51 4.73 -13.46
N VAL A 53 -7.19 3.94 -12.62
CA VAL A 53 -8.57 3.50 -12.89
C VAL A 53 -9.49 4.71 -13.00
N TRP A 54 -9.35 5.67 -12.08
CA TRP A 54 -10.11 6.91 -12.10
C TRP A 54 -9.82 7.74 -13.34
N GLN A 55 -8.54 7.93 -13.68
CA GLN A 55 -8.15 8.63 -14.90
C GLN A 55 -8.68 7.93 -16.16
N ALA A 56 -8.63 6.60 -16.23
CA ALA A 56 -9.21 5.83 -17.32
C ALA A 56 -10.74 6.02 -17.42
N ALA A 57 -11.44 6.07 -16.28
CA ALA A 57 -12.89 6.29 -16.24
C ALA A 57 -13.30 7.66 -16.78
N VAL A 58 -12.44 8.68 -16.66
CA VAL A 58 -12.63 10.02 -17.26
C VAL A 58 -11.91 10.18 -18.61
N SER A 59 -11.53 9.08 -19.26
CA SER A 59 -10.85 9.04 -20.57
C SER A 59 -9.51 9.79 -20.63
N PHE A 60 -8.77 9.83 -19.51
CA PHE A 60 -7.48 10.53 -19.39
C PHE A 60 -7.55 12.00 -19.84
N ARG A 61 -8.65 12.67 -19.51
CA ARG A 61 -8.81 14.12 -19.68
C ARG A 61 -8.18 14.91 -18.55
#